data_AF-A0A285AZZ9-F1
#
_entry.id   AF-A0A285AZZ9-F1
#
_cell.length_a   1.000
_cell.length_b   1.000
_cell.length_c   1.000
_cell.angle_alpha   90.00
_cell.angle_beta   90.00
_cell.angle_gamma   90.00
#
_symmetry.space_group_name_H-M   'P 1'
#
loop_
_entity.id
_entity.type
_entity.pdbx_description
1 polymer ?
#
loop_
_entity_poly.entity_id
_entity_poly.type
_entity_poly.pdbx_seq_one_letter_code
_entity_poly.pdbx_strand_id
1 'polypeptide(L)' 'MSEKISTIKPRQVRFVEKIDNHIRDSAKRCHRSIQAEIAYRMELLMKLEEKGDVVIQ' A
#
# COMPACT_ATOMS: atom_id res chain seq x y z
N MET A 1 -9.98 -25.78 -19.26
CA MET A 1 -8.86 -25.74 -18.30
C MET A 1 -9.24 -24.73 -17.22
N SER A 2 -9.75 -25.19 -16.07
CA SER A 2 -9.98 -24.31 -14.93
C SER A 2 -8.64 -24.05 -14.26
N GLU A 3 -8.02 -22.94 -14.60
CA GLU A 3 -6.84 -22.47 -13.88
C GLU A 3 -7.22 -22.30 -12.42
N LYS A 4 -6.46 -22.97 -11.56
CA LYS A 4 -6.61 -22.90 -10.11
C LYS A 4 -6.46 -21.44 -9.72
N ILE A 5 -7.58 -20.77 -9.40
CA ILE A 5 -7.56 -19.52 -8.66
C ILE A 5 -6.88 -19.87 -7.34
N SER A 6 -5.56 -19.68 -7.28
CA SER A 6 -4.81 -19.89 -6.06
C SER A 6 -5.50 -18.99 -5.04
N THR A 7 -6.00 -19.59 -3.96
CA THR A 7 -6.56 -18.88 -2.82
C THR A 7 -5.39 -18.12 -2.20
N ILE A 8 -5.05 -16.96 -2.77
CA ILE A 8 -4.11 -16.00 -2.20
C ILE A 8 -4.76 -15.64 -0.88
N LYS A 9 -4.30 -16.26 0.21
CA LYS A 9 -4.71 -15.86 1.55
C LYS A 9 -4.15 -14.45 1.72
N PRO A 10 -5.02 -13.42 1.76
CA PRO A 10 -4.53 -12.05 1.85
C PRO A 10 -3.73 -11.93 3.14
N ARG A 11 -2.49 -11.46 3.05
CA ARG A 11 -1.69 -11.17 4.24
C ARG A 11 -2.33 -9.99 4.96
N GLN A 12 -2.94 -10.23 6.12
CA GLN A 12 -3.43 -9.14 6.95
C GLN A 12 -2.21 -8.42 7.57
N VAL A 13 -1.99 -7.18 7.16
CA VAL A 13 -0.95 -6.33 7.73
C VAL A 13 -1.57 -5.46 8.81
N ARG A 14 -0.99 -5.45 10.01
CA ARG A 14 -1.36 -4.52 11.09
C ARG A 14 -0.33 -3.41 11.14
N PHE A 15 -0.80 -2.18 10.98
CA PHE A 15 0.03 -0.99 11.17
C PHE A 15 -0.04 -0.52 12.62
N VAL A 16 1.00 0.18 13.07
CA VAL A 16 0.91 0.95 14.32
C VAL A 16 -0.12 2.07 14.16
N GLU A 17 -0.81 2.42 15.24
CA GLU A 17 -1.97 3.31 15.24
C GLU A 17 -1.72 4.64 14.50
N LYS A 18 -0.55 5.26 14.72
CA LYS A 18 -0.17 6.50 14.04
C LYS A 18 -0.16 6.38 12.51
N ILE A 19 0.37 5.27 11.99
CA ILE A 19 0.44 5.02 10.54
C ILE A 19 -0.95 4.68 10.00
N ASP A 20 -1.70 3.85 10.71
CA ASP A 20 -3.06 3.45 10.33
C ASP A 20 -4.00 4.67 10.19
N ASN A 21 -4.00 5.55 11.20
CA ASN A 21 -4.78 6.79 11.18
C ASN A 21 -4.37 7.70 10.01
N HIS A 22 -3.06 7.87 9.80
CA HIS A 22 -2.56 8.69 8.71
C HIS A 22 -2.97 8.16 7.32
N ILE A 23 -2.95 6.83 7.12
CA ILE A 23 -3.42 6.20 5.86
C ILE A 23 -4.91 6.41 5.69
N ARG A 24 -5.72 6.22 6.74
CA ARG A 24 -7.18 6.42 6.68
C ARG A 24 -7.54 7.85 6.30
N ASP A 25 -6.91 8.84 6.92
CA ASP A 25 -7.15 10.25 6.61
C ASP A 25 -6.74 10.60 5.18
N SER A 26 -5.62 10.05 4.71
CA SER A 26 -5.17 10.21 3.32
C SER A 26 -6.16 9.60 2.34
N ALA A 27 -6.56 8.35 2.56
CA ALA A 27 -7.52 7.64 1.72
C ALA A 27 -8.85 8.39 1.61
N LYS A 28 -9.34 8.92 2.74
CA LYS A 28 -10.55 9.75 2.79
C LYS A 28 -10.41 11.03 1.96
N ARG A 29 -9.29 11.76 2.11
CA ARG A 29 -9.03 13.00 1.34
C ARG A 29 -8.88 12.74 -0.15
N CYS A 30 -8.30 11.61 -0.54
CA CYS A 30 -8.08 11.24 -1.93
C CYS A 30 -9.23 10.46 -2.57
N HIS A 31 -10.34 10.25 -1.85
CA HIS A 31 -11.48 9.45 -2.30
C HIS A 31 -11.10 8.04 -2.78
N ARG A 32 -10.17 7.39 -2.06
CA ARG A 32 -9.66 6.05 -2.37
C ARG A 32 -10.03 5.06 -1.28
N SER A 33 -10.05 3.76 -1.64
CA SER A 33 -10.01 2.70 -0.63
C SER A 33 -8.65 2.72 0.09
N ILE A 34 -8.61 2.22 1.32
CA ILE A 34 -7.35 2.10 2.09
C ILE A 34 -6.32 1.29 1.30
N GLN A 35 -6.76 0.21 0.65
CA GLN A 35 -5.89 -0.65 -0.16
C GLN A 35 -5.29 0.11 -1.35
N ALA A 36 -6.11 0.89 -2.08
CA ALA A 36 -5.64 1.68 -3.21
C ALA A 36 -4.68 2.79 -2.77
N GLU A 37 -4.90 3.39 -1.61
CA GLU A 37 -4.01 4.42 -1.06
C GLU A 37 -2.65 3.81 -0.63
N ILE A 38 -2.66 2.62 -0.03
CA ILE A 38 -1.41 1.89 0.28
C ILE A 38 -0.65 1.57 -1.00
N ALA A 39 -1.34 1.03 -2.02
CA ALA A 39 -0.71 0.70 -3.30
C ALA A 39 -0.08 1.94 -3.95
N TYR A 40 -0.81 3.06 -4.01
CA TYR A 40 -0.32 4.33 -4.54
C TYR A 40 0.94 4.82 -3.82
N ARG A 41 0.96 4.75 -2.48
CA ARG A 41 2.13 5.16 -1.69
C ARG A 41 3.34 4.26 -1.93
N MET A 42 3.12 2.96 -2.07
CA MET A 42 4.20 2.02 -2.41
C MET A 42 4.77 2.31 -3.81
N GLU A 43 3.91 2.55 -4.81
CA GLU A 43 4.36 2.95 -6.15
C GLU A 43 5.16 4.25 -6.14
N LEU A 44 4.72 5.24 -5.36
CA LEU A 44 5.43 6.50 -5.22
C LEU A 44 6.81 6.29 -4.58
N LEU A 45 6.87 5.45 -3.55
CA LEU A 45 8.09 5.13 -2.84
C LEU A 45 9.09 4.41 -3.75
N MET A 46 8.64 3.45 -4.57
CA MET A 46 9.46 2.79 -5.59
C MET A 46 10.03 3.81 -6.59
N LYS A 47 9.22 4.75 -7.07
CA LYS A 47 9.68 5.80 -7.99
C LYS A 47 10.72 6.73 -7.37
N LEU A 48 10.62 7.01 -6.07
CA LEU A 48 11.60 7.81 -5.35
C LEU A 48 12.90 7.04 -5.12
N GLU A 49 12.80 5.75 -4.87
CA GLU A 49 13.96 4.86 -4.77
C GLU A 49 14.70 4.73 -6.11
N GLU A 50 13.97 4.52 -7.21
CA GLU A 50 14.54 4.47 -8.57
C GLU A 50 15.26 5.76 -8.98
N LYS A 51 14.79 6.91 -8.48
CA LYS A 51 15.44 8.21 -8.69
C LYS A 51 16.67 8.43 -7.80
N GLY A 52 16.86 7.62 -6.77
CA GLY A 52 17.88 7.81 -5.75
C GLY A 52 17.54 8.87 -4.70
N ASP A 53 16.29 9.34 -4.64
CA ASP A 53 15.83 10.35 -3.67
C ASP A 53 15.68 9.74 -2.26
N VAL A 54 15.42 8.43 -2.18
CA VAL A 54 15.26 7.68 -0.94
C VAL A 54 16.00 6.36 -1.07
N VAL A 55 16.70 5.94 -0.01
CA VAL A 55 17.26 4.58 0.11
C VAL A 55 16.57 3.91 1.29
N ILE A 56 15.93 2.78 1.04
CA ILE A 56 15.27 1.98 2.08
C ILE A 56 16.19 0.81 2.42
N GLN A 57 16.50 0.65 3.71
CA GLN A 57 17.34 -0.43 4.24
C GLN A 57 16.53 -1.43 5.06
#